data_AF-A0A7K4MS61-F1
#
_entry.id   AF-A0A7K4MS61-F1
#
_cell.length_a   1.000
_cell.length_b   1.000
_cell.length_c   1.000
_cell.angle_alpha   90.00
_cell.angle_beta   90.00
_cell.angle_gamma   90.00
#
_symmetry.space_group_name_H-M   'P 1'
#
loop_
_entity.id
_entity.type
_entity.pdbx_description
1 polymer ?
#
loop_
_entity_poly.entity_id
_entity_poly.type
_entity_poly.pdbx_seq_one_letter_code
_entity_poly.pdbx_strand_id
1 'polypeptide(L)'
;MPLWGTTATSATNKPKHLTNDVNSPYDVTTVYADNSGWVQRPGAGSGNNNKDAQPEILVAIGGLAGITTSTGLKHPTITRIRWGESAYTGAVAITVHVTWDEKVKYVAGSAATIVVVSTGTNITCTATHFDGVAIANGITGNTIKFAGTTVDEGATLSIADDTAIGDPDLFDALGANDALSGADSTTITAAVKTASSYSTRTVTAS
;
A
#
# COMPACT_ATOMS: atom_id res chain seq x y z
N MET A 1 0.13 21.94 -14.75
CA MET A 1 -0.35 20.84 -13.89
C MET A 1 0.04 21.17 -12.46
N PRO A 2 -0.85 21.01 -11.47
CA PRO A 2 -0.48 21.15 -10.06
C PRO A 2 0.66 20.18 -9.70
N LEU A 3 1.49 20.54 -8.71
CA LEU A 3 2.63 19.73 -8.25
C LEU A 3 2.19 18.58 -7.30
N TRP A 4 0.91 18.59 -6.88
CA TRP A 4 0.21 17.58 -6.07
C TRP A 4 -1.26 17.53 -6.46
N GLY A 5 -1.95 16.42 -6.22
CA GLY A 5 -3.36 16.22 -6.53
C GLY A 5 -4.23 16.16 -5.28
N THR A 6 -5.54 16.39 -5.47
CA THR A 6 -6.61 16.17 -4.47
C THR A 6 -7.71 15.28 -5.03
N THR A 7 -7.41 14.54 -6.11
CA THR A 7 -8.36 13.63 -6.75
C THR A 7 -8.41 12.34 -5.95
N ALA A 8 -9.55 12.12 -5.29
CA ALA A 8 -9.84 10.96 -4.46
C ALA A 8 -9.48 9.61 -5.10
N THR A 9 -9.79 9.41 -6.38
CA THR A 9 -9.68 8.10 -7.04
C THR A 9 -8.39 7.91 -7.85
N SER A 10 -7.39 8.78 -7.67
CA SER A 10 -6.18 8.80 -8.51
C SER A 10 -5.00 8.12 -7.83
N ALA A 11 -4.44 7.09 -8.47
CA ALA A 11 -3.20 6.45 -8.04
C ALA A 11 -1.96 7.38 -8.08
N THR A 12 -2.07 8.57 -8.67
CA THR A 12 -0.99 9.55 -8.84
C THR A 12 -1.26 10.88 -8.13
N ASN A 13 -2.08 10.88 -7.08
CA ASN A 13 -2.46 12.09 -6.35
C ASN A 13 -1.38 12.63 -5.40
N LYS A 14 -0.44 11.78 -4.96
CA LYS A 14 0.66 12.15 -4.07
C LYS A 14 1.59 13.24 -4.67
N PRO A 15 2.33 13.99 -3.83
CA PRO A 15 3.26 15.01 -4.29
C PRO A 15 4.30 14.47 -5.30
N LYS A 16 4.55 15.22 -6.37
CA LYS A 16 5.40 14.76 -7.49
C LYS A 16 6.91 14.72 -7.20
N HIS A 17 7.35 15.37 -6.13
CA HIS A 17 8.77 15.34 -5.74
C HIS A 17 9.17 14.02 -5.06
N LEU A 18 8.20 13.18 -4.71
CA LEU A 18 8.45 11.90 -4.05
C LEU A 18 9.11 10.91 -5.02
N THR A 19 10.00 10.12 -4.46
CA THR A 19 10.77 9.12 -5.20
C THR A 19 10.11 7.75 -5.16
N ASN A 20 10.47 6.90 -6.11
CA ASN A 20 10.21 5.47 -6.05
C ASN A 20 11.51 4.73 -5.70
N ASP A 21 11.95 4.84 -4.46
CA ASP A 21 13.18 4.25 -3.98
C ASP A 21 13.01 3.90 -2.51
N VAL A 22 13.03 2.60 -2.19
CA VAL A 22 12.87 2.10 -0.80
C VAL A 22 13.96 2.57 0.14
N ASN A 23 15.10 3.01 -0.39
CA ASN A 23 16.20 3.56 0.41
C ASN A 23 16.06 5.07 0.61
N SER A 24 15.12 5.71 -0.08
CA SER A 24 14.88 7.13 0.03
C SER A 24 14.03 7.44 1.26
N PRO A 25 14.40 8.45 2.06
CA PRO A 25 13.52 8.97 3.10
C PRO A 25 12.20 9.50 2.55
N TYR A 26 12.16 9.91 1.27
CA TYR A 26 10.98 10.42 0.58
C TYR A 26 10.44 9.40 -0.44
N ASP A 27 10.52 8.11 -0.10
CA ASP A 27 9.81 7.09 -0.87
C ASP A 27 8.30 7.39 -0.82
N VAL A 28 7.64 7.32 -1.96
CA VAL A 28 6.21 7.63 -2.06
C VAL A 28 5.33 6.70 -1.19
N THR A 29 5.84 5.54 -0.77
CA THR A 29 5.09 4.67 0.15
C THR A 29 5.10 5.16 1.59
N THR A 30 6.04 6.03 1.98
CA THR A 30 6.10 6.60 3.33
C THR A 30 5.28 7.88 3.49
N VAL A 31 4.64 8.37 2.42
CA VAL A 31 3.78 9.56 2.47
C VAL A 31 2.31 9.16 2.41
N TYR A 32 1.49 9.78 3.23
CA TYR A 32 0.04 9.62 3.23
C TYR A 32 -0.65 10.96 3.53
N ALA A 33 -1.95 11.06 3.31
CA ALA A 33 -2.78 12.20 3.60
C ALA A 33 -3.36 12.07 5.02
N ASP A 34 -3.37 13.18 5.75
CA ASP A 34 -4.16 13.36 6.96
C ASP A 34 -4.93 14.69 6.92
N ASN A 35 -5.53 15.11 8.03
CA ASN A 35 -6.31 16.34 8.08
C ASN A 35 -5.46 17.62 7.95
N SER A 36 -4.13 17.53 8.08
CA SER A 36 -3.19 18.64 7.92
C SER A 36 -2.61 18.73 6.50
N GLY A 37 -2.65 17.64 5.72
CA GLY A 37 -2.27 17.61 4.32
C GLY A 37 -1.51 16.33 3.95
N TRP A 38 -0.58 16.44 3.01
CA TRP A 38 0.34 15.33 2.69
C TRP A 38 1.45 15.30 3.73
N VAL A 39 1.54 14.19 4.45
CA VAL A 39 2.47 14.02 5.56
C VAL A 39 3.41 12.84 5.35
N GLN A 40 4.62 13.00 5.84
CA GLN A 40 5.66 11.98 5.86
C GLN A 40 5.53 11.15 7.14
N ARG A 41 5.53 9.81 6.99
CA ARG A 41 5.42 8.88 8.11
C ARG A 41 6.55 9.11 9.13
N PRO A 42 6.24 9.06 10.43
CA PRO A 42 7.26 9.13 11.48
C PRO A 42 8.35 8.08 11.31
N GLY A 43 9.60 8.43 11.61
CA GLY A 43 10.75 7.55 11.44
C GLY A 43 11.18 7.30 9.99
N ALA A 44 10.47 7.85 9.00
CA ALA A 44 10.93 7.93 7.61
C ALA A 44 11.23 9.39 7.29
N GLY A 45 12.47 9.73 6.93
CA GLY A 45 12.85 11.07 6.46
C GLY A 45 12.87 12.23 7.45
N SER A 46 12.29 12.11 8.65
CA SER A 46 12.21 13.16 9.68
C SER A 46 13.54 13.48 10.40
N GLY A 47 14.69 13.03 9.87
CA GLY A 47 16.02 13.24 10.45
C GLY A 47 16.28 12.52 11.77
N ASN A 48 15.27 11.83 12.32
CA ASN A 48 15.38 10.94 13.47
C ASN A 48 14.60 9.65 13.19
N ASN A 49 15.02 8.54 13.77
CA ASN A 49 14.42 7.22 13.54
C ASN A 49 13.25 6.95 14.51
N ASN A 50 12.67 8.00 15.12
CA ASN A 50 11.59 7.85 16.09
C ASN A 50 10.25 7.61 15.36
N LYS A 51 9.74 6.38 15.46
CA LYS A 51 8.45 5.99 14.87
C LYS A 51 7.24 6.58 15.60
N ASP A 52 7.45 7.14 16.80
CA ASP A 52 6.41 7.78 17.61
C ASP A 52 6.41 9.30 17.48
N ALA A 53 7.25 9.86 16.59
CA ALA A 53 7.26 11.29 16.31
C ALA A 53 5.97 11.75 15.63
N GLN A 54 5.71 13.06 15.67
CA GLN A 54 4.67 13.65 14.83
C GLN A 54 5.09 13.54 13.35
N PRO A 55 4.15 13.25 12.43
CA PRO A 55 4.47 13.19 11.01
C PRO A 55 4.83 14.60 10.50
N GLU A 56 5.79 14.68 9.57
CA GLU A 56 6.20 15.95 8.97
C GLU A 56 5.20 16.32 7.86
N ILE A 57 4.72 17.56 7.87
CA ILE A 57 3.80 18.07 6.84
C ILE A 57 4.64 18.50 5.62
N LEU A 58 4.53 17.75 4.53
CA LEU A 58 5.21 18.07 3.26
C LEU A 58 4.43 19.09 2.43
N VAL A 59 3.10 18.99 2.45
CA VAL A 59 2.20 19.93 1.77
C VAL A 59 0.98 20.17 2.65
N ALA A 60 0.83 21.38 3.18
CA ALA A 60 -0.30 21.73 4.03
C ALA A 60 -1.60 21.89 3.21
N ILE A 61 -2.59 21.05 3.49
CA ILE A 61 -3.93 21.09 2.91
C ILE A 61 -4.91 20.66 4.01
N GLY A 62 -5.66 21.62 4.55
CA GLY A 62 -6.65 21.32 5.59
C GLY A 62 -7.75 20.41 5.06
N GLY A 63 -8.05 19.33 5.79
CA GLY A 63 -9.10 18.37 5.42
C GLY A 63 -8.78 17.55 4.17
N LEU A 64 -7.49 17.26 3.92
CA LEU A 64 -7.10 16.46 2.76
C LEU A 64 -7.55 15.00 2.90
N ALA A 65 -7.33 14.38 4.06
CA ALA A 65 -7.86 13.05 4.33
C ALA A 65 -9.39 13.06 4.39
N GLY A 66 -10.01 12.05 3.79
CA GLY A 66 -11.45 11.90 3.67
C GLY A 66 -12.03 10.99 4.75
N ILE A 67 -13.29 11.24 5.10
CA ILE A 67 -14.12 10.33 5.91
C ILE A 67 -15.49 10.08 5.27
N THR A 68 -15.82 10.83 4.23
CA THR A 68 -17.12 10.79 3.54
C THR A 68 -16.90 10.90 2.05
N THR A 69 -17.91 10.54 1.26
CA THR A 69 -17.86 10.69 -0.20
C THR A 69 -17.76 12.14 -0.70
N SER A 70 -17.77 13.15 0.19
CA SER A 70 -17.87 14.58 -0.15
C SER A 70 -16.70 15.45 0.32
N THR A 71 -15.75 14.93 1.12
CA THR A 71 -14.61 15.71 1.64
C THR A 71 -13.27 15.08 1.29
N GLY A 72 -12.24 15.92 1.13
CA GLY A 72 -10.87 15.45 0.92
C GLY A 72 -10.70 14.43 -0.21
N LEU A 73 -9.89 13.41 0.04
CA LEU A 73 -9.70 12.23 -0.80
C LEU A 73 -10.80 11.17 -0.64
N LYS A 74 -11.85 11.49 0.12
CA LYS A 74 -13.05 10.70 0.40
C LYS A 74 -12.84 9.46 1.27
N HIS A 75 -11.90 8.60 0.89
CA HIS A 75 -11.55 7.36 1.58
C HIS A 75 -10.19 6.84 1.05
N PRO A 76 -9.52 5.94 1.79
CA PRO A 76 -8.21 5.43 1.38
C PRO A 76 -8.26 4.81 -0.01
N THR A 77 -7.41 5.30 -0.90
CA THR A 77 -7.25 4.81 -2.27
C THR A 77 -5.89 4.16 -2.46
N ILE A 78 -5.88 2.98 -3.08
CA ILE A 78 -4.65 2.29 -3.45
C ILE A 78 -3.91 3.15 -4.46
N THR A 79 -2.69 3.53 -4.11
CA THR A 79 -1.78 4.29 -4.98
C THR A 79 -0.65 3.43 -5.51
N ARG A 80 -0.34 2.30 -4.84
CA ARG A 80 0.82 1.51 -5.21
C ARG A 80 0.72 0.02 -4.95
N ILE A 81 1.38 -0.75 -5.83
CA ILE A 81 1.74 -2.15 -5.66
C ILE A 81 3.24 -2.36 -5.95
N ARG A 82 3.94 -3.12 -5.11
CA ARG A 82 5.38 -3.40 -5.27
C ARG A 82 5.76 -4.79 -4.76
N TRP A 83 6.71 -5.44 -5.42
CA TRP A 83 7.37 -6.65 -4.91
C TRP A 83 8.37 -6.32 -3.81
N GLY A 84 8.42 -7.12 -2.76
CA GLY A 84 9.44 -6.94 -1.71
C GLY A 84 10.85 -7.20 -2.21
N GLU A 85 11.02 -8.15 -3.13
CA GLU A 85 12.32 -8.48 -3.74
C GLU A 85 12.37 -8.17 -5.23
N SER A 86 13.59 -7.97 -5.74
CA SER A 86 13.85 -7.81 -7.17
C SER A 86 13.85 -9.14 -7.94
N ALA A 87 14.12 -10.25 -7.27
CA ALA A 87 14.10 -11.60 -7.82
C ALA A 87 13.89 -12.65 -6.71
N TYR A 88 13.44 -13.84 -7.08
CA TYR A 88 13.33 -15.00 -6.20
C TYR A 88 14.09 -16.19 -6.80
N THR A 89 14.62 -17.07 -5.95
CA THR A 89 15.38 -18.25 -6.35
C THR A 89 14.96 -19.44 -5.50
N GLY A 90 14.52 -20.52 -6.13
CA GLY A 90 13.97 -21.69 -5.44
C GLY A 90 12.55 -21.51 -4.93
N ALA A 91 12.07 -22.51 -4.18
CA ALA A 91 10.83 -22.43 -3.43
C ALA A 91 11.02 -21.60 -2.14
N VAL A 92 10.66 -20.32 -2.20
CA VAL A 92 10.94 -19.35 -1.12
C VAL A 92 9.71 -18.49 -0.77
N ALA A 93 9.82 -17.78 0.36
CA ALA A 93 8.83 -16.77 0.72
C ALA A 93 8.88 -15.60 -0.26
N ILE A 94 7.71 -15.16 -0.71
CA ILE A 94 7.52 -13.98 -1.54
C ILE A 94 6.75 -12.93 -0.77
N THR A 95 6.96 -11.66 -1.13
CA THR A 95 6.26 -10.56 -0.48
C THR A 95 5.81 -9.51 -1.48
N VAL A 96 4.64 -8.94 -1.20
CA VAL A 96 3.99 -7.91 -2.01
C VAL A 96 3.51 -6.81 -1.07
N HIS A 97 3.80 -5.56 -1.42
CA HIS A 97 3.39 -4.38 -0.65
C HIS A 97 2.32 -3.62 -1.41
N VAL A 98 1.16 -3.42 -0.78
CA VAL A 98 0.10 -2.53 -1.26
C VAL A 98 0.17 -1.24 -0.46
N THR A 99 0.04 -0.08 -1.11
CA THR A 99 0.09 1.23 -0.44
C THR A 99 -1.11 2.07 -0.79
N TRP A 100 -1.69 2.68 0.24
CA TRP A 100 -2.76 3.66 0.16
C TRP A 100 -2.22 5.09 0.25
N ASP A 101 -3.02 6.05 -0.20
CA ASP A 101 -2.80 7.47 0.04
C ASP A 101 -3.24 7.92 1.43
N GLU A 102 -4.10 7.20 2.13
CA GLU A 102 -4.49 7.44 3.52
C GLU A 102 -4.11 6.23 4.39
N LYS A 103 -4.21 6.38 5.72
CA LYS A 103 -4.03 5.24 6.62
C LYS A 103 -5.24 4.31 6.52
N VAL A 104 -4.93 3.02 6.51
CA VAL A 104 -5.88 1.92 6.68
C VAL A 104 -5.68 1.29 8.05
N LYS A 105 -6.75 0.74 8.62
CA LYS A 105 -6.79 0.11 9.94
C LYS A 105 -7.15 -1.36 9.80
N TYR A 106 -6.48 -2.20 10.56
CA TYR A 106 -6.92 -3.58 10.76
C TYR A 106 -7.69 -3.70 12.08
N VAL A 107 -8.85 -4.36 12.02
CA VAL A 107 -9.62 -4.79 13.18
C VAL A 107 -9.51 -6.31 13.28
N ALA A 108 -9.40 -6.85 14.49
CA ALA A 108 -9.19 -8.28 14.69
C ALA A 108 -10.21 -9.13 13.93
N GLY A 109 -9.69 -10.06 13.12
CA GLY A 109 -10.47 -10.91 12.22
C GLY A 109 -9.57 -11.74 11.30
N SER A 110 -10.07 -12.11 10.13
CA SER A 110 -9.24 -12.76 9.11
C SER A 110 -8.26 -11.74 8.53
N ALA A 111 -7.03 -12.15 8.26
CA ALA A 111 -6.08 -11.24 7.64
C ALA A 111 -6.34 -11.16 6.13
N ALA A 112 -6.27 -9.93 5.58
CA ALA A 112 -6.44 -9.68 4.16
C ALA A 112 -5.62 -10.59 3.27
N THR A 113 -6.19 -10.95 2.13
CA THR A 113 -5.51 -11.77 1.13
C THR A 113 -5.43 -11.09 -0.22
N ILE A 114 -4.38 -11.42 -0.96
CA ILE A 114 -4.22 -11.06 -2.37
C ILE A 114 -3.70 -12.28 -3.12
N VAL A 115 -4.23 -12.50 -4.32
CA VAL A 115 -3.75 -13.57 -5.20
C VAL A 115 -2.59 -13.07 -6.07
N VAL A 116 -1.47 -13.76 -5.98
CA VAL A 116 -0.37 -13.69 -6.95
C VAL A 116 -0.57 -14.81 -7.97
N VAL A 117 -0.69 -14.41 -9.23
CA VAL A 117 -0.76 -15.34 -10.37
C VAL A 117 0.64 -15.82 -10.70
N SER A 118 0.82 -17.13 -10.80
CA SER A 118 2.06 -17.78 -11.22
C SER A 118 1.83 -18.52 -12.53
N THR A 119 2.87 -18.65 -13.35
CA THR A 119 2.84 -19.59 -14.49
C THR A 119 2.88 -21.06 -14.05
N GLY A 120 3.16 -21.33 -12.77
CA GLY A 120 2.93 -22.61 -12.11
C GLY A 120 1.66 -22.57 -11.25
N THR A 121 1.83 -22.54 -9.94
CA THR A 121 0.79 -22.57 -8.91
C THR A 121 0.53 -21.17 -8.39
N ASN A 122 -0.73 -20.74 -8.46
CA ASN A 122 -1.15 -19.45 -7.88
C ASN A 122 -0.92 -19.43 -6.36
N ILE A 123 -0.57 -18.26 -5.85
CA ILE A 123 -0.17 -18.07 -4.46
C ILE A 123 -1.16 -17.11 -3.80
N THR A 124 -1.83 -17.56 -2.75
CA THR A 124 -2.57 -16.66 -1.86
C THR A 124 -1.58 -16.06 -0.86
N CYS A 125 -1.34 -14.76 -0.96
CA CYS A 125 -0.53 -14.03 0.00
C CYS A 125 -1.44 -13.40 1.06
N THR A 126 -1.05 -13.48 2.33
CA THR A 126 -1.82 -12.98 3.48
C THR A 126 -1.12 -11.76 4.09
N ALA A 127 -1.88 -10.78 4.55
CA ALA A 127 -1.37 -9.61 5.26
C ALA A 127 -0.64 -10.03 6.54
N THR A 128 0.55 -9.46 6.75
CA THR A 128 1.42 -9.80 7.90
C THR A 128 1.90 -8.58 8.66
N HIS A 129 2.08 -7.44 7.98
CA HIS A 129 2.63 -6.23 8.58
C HIS A 129 1.97 -4.97 8.01
N PHE A 130 1.85 -3.95 8.85
CA PHE A 130 1.53 -2.58 8.46
C PHE A 130 2.76 -1.74 8.73
N ASP A 131 3.27 -1.05 7.72
CA ASP A 131 4.40 -0.13 7.84
C ASP A 131 5.65 -0.76 8.50
N GLY A 132 5.83 -2.08 8.31
CA GLY A 132 6.93 -2.87 8.89
C GLY A 132 6.67 -3.40 10.30
N VAL A 133 5.52 -3.12 10.90
CA VAL A 133 5.11 -3.64 12.22
C VAL A 133 4.14 -4.79 12.03
N ALA A 134 4.33 -5.88 12.77
CA ALA A 134 3.48 -7.06 12.69
C ALA A 134 2.01 -6.72 12.96
N ILE A 135 1.10 -7.40 12.27
CA ILE A 135 -0.33 -7.17 12.39
C ILE A 135 -0.81 -7.41 13.83
N ALA A 136 -1.58 -6.45 14.35
CA ALA A 136 -2.20 -6.52 15.66
C ALA A 136 -3.53 -5.75 15.61
N ASN A 137 -4.50 -6.11 16.44
CA ASN A 137 -5.80 -5.43 16.47
C ASN A 137 -5.63 -3.91 16.68
N GLY A 138 -6.27 -3.12 15.82
CA GLY A 138 -6.23 -1.67 15.88
C GLY A 138 -4.98 -1.04 15.29
N ILE A 139 -4.07 -1.82 14.69
CA ILE A 139 -2.92 -1.27 13.96
C ILE A 139 -3.40 -0.41 12.79
N THR A 140 -2.72 0.71 12.58
CA THR A 140 -2.94 1.59 11.42
C THR A 140 -1.65 1.78 10.67
N GLY A 141 -1.74 1.88 9.35
CA GLY A 141 -0.61 2.17 8.49
C GLY A 141 -1.09 2.42 7.07
N ASN A 142 -0.23 2.90 6.19
CA ASN A 142 -0.62 3.14 4.80
C ASN A 142 0.04 2.16 3.82
N THR A 143 0.93 1.28 4.29
CA THR A 143 1.52 0.19 3.49
C THR A 143 1.32 -1.14 4.19
N ILE A 144 0.63 -2.08 3.53
CA ILE A 144 0.43 -3.43 4.03
C ILE A 144 1.35 -4.39 3.27
N LYS A 145 2.07 -5.23 4.01
CA LYS A 145 2.87 -6.34 3.48
C LYS A 145 2.05 -7.62 3.48
N PHE A 146 1.87 -8.19 2.30
CA PHE A 146 1.32 -9.52 2.07
C PHE A 146 2.47 -10.51 1.83
N ALA A 147 2.39 -11.69 2.44
CA ALA A 147 3.40 -12.73 2.31
C ALA A 147 2.76 -14.07 1.93
N GLY A 148 3.46 -14.82 1.09
CA GLY A 148 3.11 -16.19 0.70
C GLY A 148 4.39 -16.95 0.34
N THR A 149 4.24 -18.17 -0.14
CA THR A 149 5.39 -19.01 -0.54
C THR A 149 5.18 -19.47 -1.97
N THR A 150 6.19 -19.25 -2.82
CA THR A 150 6.22 -19.90 -4.12
C THR A 150 6.80 -21.30 -3.97
N VAL A 151 6.19 -22.28 -4.63
CA VAL A 151 6.64 -23.69 -4.63
C VAL A 151 7.26 -24.09 -5.96
N ASP A 152 7.07 -23.27 -7.00
CA ASP A 152 7.51 -23.57 -8.36
C ASP A 152 8.76 -22.77 -8.71
N GLU A 153 9.73 -23.46 -9.30
CA GLU A 153 10.91 -22.87 -9.90
C GLU A 153 10.69 -22.63 -11.40
N GLY A 154 11.42 -21.68 -12.00
CA GLY A 154 11.23 -21.31 -13.40
C GLY A 154 9.89 -20.60 -13.68
N ALA A 155 9.23 -20.10 -12.64
CA ALA A 155 7.92 -19.46 -12.74
C ALA A 155 8.03 -17.94 -12.93
N THR A 156 7.01 -17.35 -13.54
CA THR A 156 6.80 -15.90 -13.55
C THR A 156 5.60 -15.54 -12.69
N LEU A 157 5.83 -14.68 -11.71
CA LEU A 157 4.84 -14.15 -10.78
C LEU A 157 4.28 -12.83 -11.31
N SER A 158 2.97 -12.66 -11.18
CA SER A 158 2.24 -11.49 -11.61
C SER A 158 1.05 -11.18 -10.70
N ILE A 159 0.59 -9.94 -10.72
CA ILE A 159 -0.71 -9.50 -10.20
C ILE A 159 -1.56 -9.18 -11.43
N ALA A 160 -2.72 -9.82 -11.56
CA ALA A 160 -3.65 -9.55 -12.64
C ALA A 160 -4.20 -8.12 -12.55
N ASP A 161 -4.65 -7.56 -13.67
CA ASP A 161 -5.41 -6.33 -13.61
C ASP A 161 -6.71 -6.57 -12.84
N ASP A 162 -7.11 -5.54 -12.09
CA ASP A 162 -8.32 -5.55 -11.25
C ASP A 162 -8.33 -6.67 -10.19
N THR A 163 -7.16 -6.98 -9.64
CA THR A 163 -7.04 -7.92 -8.51
C THR A 163 -7.59 -7.27 -7.24
N ALA A 164 -8.75 -7.74 -6.77
CA ALA A 164 -9.32 -7.32 -5.50
C ALA A 164 -8.57 -7.97 -4.31
N ILE A 165 -8.40 -7.20 -3.24
CA ILE A 165 -7.99 -7.68 -1.93
C ILE A 165 -9.19 -8.37 -1.30
N GLY A 166 -9.02 -9.63 -0.91
CA GLY A 166 -10.02 -10.38 -0.17
C GLY A 166 -9.89 -10.11 1.32
N ASP A 167 -10.69 -9.19 1.87
CA ASP A 167 -10.80 -9.01 3.33
C ASP A 167 -12.05 -8.20 3.74
N PRO A 168 -12.86 -8.66 4.71
CA PRO A 168 -13.81 -7.80 5.42
C PRO A 168 -13.18 -6.94 6.55
N ASP A 169 -11.96 -7.24 7.01
CA ASP A 169 -11.41 -6.72 8.27
C ASP A 169 -10.43 -5.53 8.12
N LEU A 170 -10.36 -4.94 6.92
CA LEU A 170 -9.70 -3.67 6.67
C LEU A 170 -10.71 -2.52 6.66
N PHE A 171 -10.35 -1.46 7.37
CA PHE A 171 -11.19 -0.29 7.59
C PHE A 171 -10.43 1.00 7.26
N ASP A 172 -11.17 2.05 6.97
CA ASP A 172 -10.63 3.41 7.00
C ASP A 172 -10.08 3.69 8.41
N ALA A 173 -8.88 4.26 8.53
CA ALA A 173 -8.32 4.61 9.84
C ALA A 173 -8.96 5.88 10.44
N LEU A 174 -9.66 6.69 9.65
CA LEU A 174 -10.36 7.88 10.09
C LEU A 174 -11.85 7.61 10.37
N GLY A 175 -12.51 8.60 10.99
CA GLY A 175 -13.96 8.63 11.17
C GLY A 175 -14.49 7.50 12.04
N ALA A 176 -15.59 6.88 11.60
CA ALA A 176 -16.21 5.74 12.27
C ALA A 176 -15.42 4.43 12.10
N ASN A 177 -14.28 4.47 11.39
CA ASN A 177 -13.56 3.30 10.91
C ASN A 177 -14.50 2.36 10.13
N ASP A 178 -15.09 2.87 9.04
CA ASP A 178 -15.94 2.10 8.15
C ASP A 178 -15.10 1.13 7.30
N ALA A 179 -15.71 0.01 6.89
CA ALA A 179 -15.02 -0.99 6.09
C ALA A 179 -14.55 -0.36 4.77
N LEU A 180 -13.34 -0.73 4.31
CA LEU A 180 -12.87 -0.28 3.01
C LEU A 180 -13.86 -0.71 1.94
N SER A 181 -14.34 0.27 1.18
CA SER A 181 -15.32 0.07 0.12
C SER A 181 -14.93 0.87 -1.11
N GLY A 182 -15.44 0.45 -2.26
CA GLY A 182 -15.01 1.00 -3.56
C GLY A 182 -13.79 0.27 -4.13
N ALA A 183 -13.76 0.20 -5.46
CA ALA A 183 -12.70 -0.51 -6.19
C ALA A 183 -11.35 0.22 -6.10
N ASP A 184 -11.35 1.53 -5.99
CA ASP A 184 -10.17 2.36 -5.74
C ASP A 184 -9.50 2.04 -4.39
N SER A 185 -10.28 1.61 -3.38
CA SER A 185 -9.74 1.24 -2.06
C SER A 185 -9.29 -0.21 -1.95
N THR A 186 -9.91 -1.11 -2.73
CA THR A 186 -9.79 -2.56 -2.54
C THR A 186 -9.23 -3.30 -3.75
N THR A 187 -9.12 -2.65 -4.91
CA THR A 187 -8.74 -3.29 -6.18
C THR A 187 -7.47 -2.70 -6.76
N ILE A 188 -6.52 -3.58 -7.08
CA ILE A 188 -5.29 -3.23 -7.77
C ILE A 188 -5.59 -3.16 -9.27
N THR A 189 -5.92 -1.95 -9.72
CA THR A 189 -6.27 -1.67 -11.12
C THR A 189 -5.04 -1.55 -12.02
N ALA A 190 -5.26 -1.58 -13.33
CA ALA A 190 -4.21 -1.29 -14.32
C ALA A 190 -3.59 0.12 -14.14
N ALA A 191 -4.38 1.10 -13.68
CA ALA A 191 -3.90 2.45 -13.40
C ALA A 191 -2.92 2.47 -12.21
N VAL A 192 -3.23 1.73 -11.14
CA VAL A 192 -2.32 1.55 -10.00
C VAL A 192 -1.01 0.90 -10.44
N LYS A 193 -1.09 -0.17 -11.24
CA LYS A 193 0.11 -0.86 -11.76
C LYS A 193 0.97 0.07 -12.61
N THR A 194 0.36 0.86 -13.48
CA THR A 194 1.05 1.86 -14.30
C THR A 194 1.74 2.91 -13.44
N ALA A 195 1.01 3.51 -12.48
CA ALA A 195 1.56 4.49 -11.54
C ALA A 195 2.72 3.91 -10.70
N SER A 196 2.64 2.63 -10.36
CA SER A 196 3.65 1.92 -9.57
C SER A 196 4.92 1.57 -10.35
N SER A 197 4.92 1.72 -11.68
CA SER A 197 5.93 1.10 -12.56
C SER A 197 6.04 -0.41 -12.30
N TYR A 198 4.89 -1.06 -12.11
CA TYR A 198 4.83 -2.47 -11.76
C TYR A 198 5.38 -3.36 -12.90
N SER A 199 6.12 -4.39 -12.53
CA SER A 199 6.64 -5.42 -13.43
C SER A 199 6.45 -6.81 -12.82
N THR A 200 6.46 -7.86 -13.63
CA THR A 200 6.46 -9.25 -13.14
C THR A 200 7.76 -9.60 -12.40
N ARG A 201 7.77 -10.74 -11.69
CA ARG A 201 8.97 -11.29 -11.05
C ARG A 201 9.22 -12.71 -11.48
N THR A 202 10.48 -13.05 -11.69
CA THR A 202 10.90 -14.41 -12.01
C THR A 202 11.30 -15.14 -10.73
N VAL A 203 10.95 -16.41 -10.65
CA VAL A 203 11.50 -17.39 -9.72
C VAL A 203 12.48 -18.25 -10.49
N THR A 204 13.78 -18.10 -10.25
CA THR A 204 14.79 -18.96 -10.88
C THR A 204 14.94 -20.27 -10.13
N ALA A 205 15.43 -21.31 -10.80
CA ALA A 205 15.85 -22.52 -10.11
C ALA A 205 17.02 -22.24 -9.15
N SER A 206 17.08 -23.02 -8.07
CA SER A 206 18.13 -23.00 -7.04
C SER A 206 19.46 -23.63 -7.47
#